data_AF-A0A1H7ES90-F1
#
_entry.id   AF-A0A1H7ES90-F1
#
_cell.length_a   1.000
_cell.length_b   1.000
_cell.length_c   1.000
_cell.angle_alpha   90.00
_cell.angle_beta   90.00
_cell.angle_gamma   90.00
#
_symmetry.space_group_name_H-M   'P 1'
#
loop_
_entity.id
_entity.type
_entity.pdbx_description
1 polymer ?
#
loop_
_entity_poly.entity_id
_entity_poly.type
_entity_poly.pdbx_seq_one_letter_code
_entity_poly.pdbx_strand_id
1 'polypeptide(L)'
;MFLSSPRATDRAQALAARLGCTVGDFVEPYGAPKPALLGSLSGFAITLKEFGGRWDRTDKVYFFASWPMLEAALQHIVEARERSRAG
;
A
#
# COMPACT_ATOMS: atom_id res chain seq x y z
N MET A 1 -4.82 -7.99 -11.52
CA MET A 1 -3.73 -8.90 -11.15
C MET A 1 -2.67 -8.13 -10.38
N PHE A 2 -2.23 -8.66 -9.24
CA PHE A 2 -1.08 -8.12 -8.51
C PHE A 2 0.25 -8.73 -8.99
N LEU A 3 1.24 -7.88 -9.22
CA LEU A 3 2.59 -8.25 -9.68
C LEU A 3 3.65 -7.53 -8.85
N SER A 4 4.80 -8.17 -8.63
CA SER A 4 5.96 -7.45 -8.10
C SER A 4 6.34 -6.34 -9.08
N SER A 5 6.42 -5.11 -8.58
CA SER A 5 6.70 -3.95 -9.43
C SER A 5 8.19 -3.62 -9.45
N PRO A 6 8.84 -3.52 -10.63
CA PRO A 6 10.16 -2.90 -10.74
C PRO A 6 10.11 -1.38 -10.58
N ARG A 7 8.91 -0.78 -10.54
CA ARG A 7 8.67 0.66 -10.32
C ARG A 7 8.42 0.98 -8.86
N ALA A 8 8.30 -0.04 -8.01
CA ALA A 8 8.21 0.17 -6.57
C ALA A 8 9.46 0.91 -6.10
N THR A 9 9.25 2.02 -5.39
CA THR A 9 10.35 2.76 -4.81
C THR A 9 10.92 1.97 -3.63
N ASP A 10 12.23 2.05 -3.41
CA ASP A 10 12.88 1.44 -2.24
C ASP A 10 12.21 1.88 -0.93
N ARG A 11 11.75 3.13 -0.89
CA ARG A 11 11.02 3.70 0.24
C ARG A 11 9.67 2.99 0.48
N ALA A 12 8.84 2.84 -0.56
CA ALA A 12 7.56 2.15 -0.44
C ALA A 12 7.75 0.69 0.02
N GLN A 13 8.76 0.00 -0.53
CA GLN A 13 9.10 -1.36 -0.14
C GLN A 13 9.52 -1.45 1.32
N ALA A 14 10.43 -0.59 1.77
CA ALA A 14 10.90 -0.56 3.15
C ALA A 14 9.77 -0.27 4.15
N LEU A 15 8.89 0.68 3.85
CA LEU A 15 7.76 1.02 4.71
C LEU A 15 6.74 -0.12 4.78
N ALA A 16 6.40 -0.73 3.64
CA ALA A 16 5.46 -1.86 3.61
C ALA A 16 6.02 -3.07 4.35
N ALA A 17 7.31 -3.39 4.19
CA ALA A 17 7.95 -4.50 4.89
C ALA A 17 7.87 -4.36 6.42
N ARG A 18 8.03 -3.13 6.96
CA ARG A 18 7.85 -2.86 8.41
C ARG A 18 6.44 -3.18 8.91
N LEU A 19 5.45 -3.09 8.04
CA LEU A 19 4.03 -3.38 8.32
C LEU A 19 3.63 -4.82 7.99
N GLY A 20 4.56 -5.68 7.55
CA GLY A 20 4.24 -7.03 7.07
C GLY A 20 3.41 -7.01 5.79
N CYS A 21 3.56 -5.97 4.98
CA CYS A 21 2.90 -5.78 3.70
C CYS A 21 3.92 -5.82 2.55
N THR A 22 3.43 -6.05 1.35
CA THR A 22 4.21 -6.08 0.10
C THR A 22 3.61 -5.07 -0.88
N VAL A 23 4.46 -4.30 -1.55
CA VAL A 23 4.05 -3.38 -2.62
C VAL A 23 4.27 -3.99 -3.99
N GLY A 24 3.45 -3.61 -4.96
CA GLY A 24 3.53 -4.10 -6.32
C GLY A 24 2.66 -3.29 -7.27
N ASP A 25 2.53 -3.78 -8.49
CA ASP A 25 1.64 -3.22 -9.50
C ASP A 25 0.34 -4.03 -9.54
N PHE A 26 -0.78 -3.33 -9.44
CA PHE A 26 -2.09 -3.84 -9.80
C PHE A 26 -2.39 -3.45 -11.24
N VAL A 27 -2.55 -4.47 -12.09
CA VAL A 27 -2.87 -4.31 -13.51
C VAL A 27 -4.33 -4.69 -13.72
N GLU A 28 -5.11 -3.72 -14.19
CA GLU A 28 -6.47 -3.92 -14.68
C GLU A 28 -6.45 -4.38 -16.15
N PRO A 29 -7.46 -5.13 -16.63
CA PRO A 29 -7.47 -5.71 -17.98
C PRO A 29 -7.18 -4.73 -19.13
N TYR A 30 -7.53 -3.46 -18.97
CA TYR A 30 -7.31 -2.39 -19.95
C TYR A 30 -6.69 -1.14 -19.34
N GLY A 31 -6.08 -1.25 -18.15
CA GLY A 31 -5.57 -0.13 -17.37
C GLY A 31 -4.05 -0.04 -17.34
N ALA A 32 -3.53 1.17 -17.12
CA ALA A 32 -2.13 1.33 -16.75
C ALA A 32 -1.86 0.65 -15.39
N PRO A 33 -0.67 0.08 -15.18
CA PRO A 33 -0.27 -0.46 -13.88
C PRO A 33 -0.39 0.60 -12.79
N LYS A 34 -1.08 0.25 -11.71
CA LYS A 34 -1.29 1.12 -10.55
C LYS A 34 -0.54 0.56 -9.34
N PRO A 35 0.09 1.40 -8.52
CA PRO A 35 0.72 0.94 -7.29
C PRO A 35 -0.31 0.32 -6.35
N ALA A 36 0.05 -0.80 -5.76
CA ALA A 36 -0.81 -1.56 -4.89
C ALA A 36 -0.06 -2.16 -3.70
N LEU A 37 -0.83 -2.46 -2.65
CA LEU A 37 -0.39 -2.97 -1.39
C LEU A 37 -1.17 -4.25 -1.06
N LEU A 38 -0.42 -5.31 -0.77
CA LEU A 38 -0.90 -6.64 -0.39
C LEU A 38 -0.40 -6.97 1.03
N GLY A 39 -1.17 -7.71 1.83
CA GLY A 39 -0.71 -8.27 3.10
C GLY A 39 -1.64 -8.01 4.29
N SER A 40 -1.06 -7.74 5.47
CA SER A 40 -1.78 -7.53 6.73
C SER A 40 -2.48 -6.15 6.79
N LEU A 41 -3.56 -6.00 6.03
CA LEU A 41 -4.20 -4.70 5.75
C LEU A 41 -5.36 -4.35 6.70
N SER A 42 -5.85 -5.31 7.50
CA SER A 42 -7.08 -5.17 8.31
C SER A 42 -7.02 -3.99 9.28
N GLY A 43 -5.87 -3.78 9.93
CA GLY A 43 -5.66 -2.68 10.87
C GLY A 43 -5.45 -1.31 10.22
N PHE A 44 -5.26 -1.27 8.90
CA PHE A 44 -4.89 -0.05 8.17
C PHE A 44 -5.95 0.37 7.15
N ALA A 45 -7.04 -0.39 7.02
CA ALA A 45 -8.04 -0.24 5.99
C ALA A 45 -8.68 1.16 5.94
N ILE A 46 -8.85 1.82 7.09
CA ILE A 46 -9.39 3.19 7.18
C ILE A 46 -8.36 4.18 6.62
N THR A 47 -7.15 4.18 7.16
CA THR A 47 -6.06 5.06 6.70
C THR A 47 -5.76 4.88 5.22
N LEU A 48 -5.70 3.64 4.73
CA LEU A 48 -5.48 3.39 3.30
C LEU A 48 -6.56 4.04 2.43
N LYS A 49 -7.83 4.01 2.86
CA LYS A 49 -8.93 4.68 2.13
C LYS A 49 -8.86 6.20 2.22
N GLU A 50 -8.47 6.77 3.35
CA GLU A 50 -8.31 8.22 3.53
C GLU A 50 -7.27 8.80 2.58
N PHE A 51 -6.20 8.05 2.32
CA PHE A 51 -5.16 8.40 1.35
C PHE A 51 -5.54 8.05 -0.10
N GLY A 52 -6.80 7.70 -0.36
CA GLY A 52 -7.30 7.42 -1.71
C GLY A 52 -7.11 5.97 -2.19
N GLY A 53 -6.71 5.07 -1.30
CA GLY A 53 -6.59 3.65 -1.58
C GLY A 53 -7.95 3.00 -1.85
N ARG A 54 -8.03 2.25 -2.96
CA ARG A 54 -9.23 1.52 -3.36
C ARG A 54 -9.00 0.03 -3.15
N TRP A 55 -9.98 -0.64 -2.56
CA TRP A 55 -9.93 -2.07 -2.32
C TRP A 55 -10.37 -2.84 -3.55
N ASP A 56 -9.49 -3.69 -4.07
CA ASP A 56 -9.85 -4.72 -5.03
C ASP A 56 -10.13 -6.04 -4.31
N ARG A 57 -11.31 -6.62 -4.56
CA ARG A 57 -11.75 -7.85 -3.91
C ARG A 57 -11.16 -9.12 -4.53
N THR A 58 -10.74 -9.04 -5.78
CA THR A 58 -10.27 -10.19 -6.57
C THR A 58 -8.86 -10.57 -6.16
N ASP A 59 -7.94 -9.60 -6.24
CA ASP A 59 -6.54 -9.74 -5.85
C ASP A 59 -6.34 -9.47 -4.35
N LYS A 60 -7.38 -8.98 -3.64
CA LYS A 60 -7.34 -8.63 -2.21
C LYS A 60 -6.23 -7.63 -1.89
N VAL A 61 -6.17 -6.56 -2.67
CA VAL A 61 -5.16 -5.49 -2.54
C VAL A 61 -5.80 -4.13 -2.42
N TYR A 62 -5.08 -3.20 -1.79
CA TYR A 62 -5.36 -1.78 -1.92
C TYR A 62 -4.52 -1.19 -3.04
N PHE A 63 -5.14 -0.62 -4.08
CA PHE A 63 -4.45 0.08 -5.14
C PHE A 63 -4.64 1.60 -5.05
N PHE A 64 -3.67 2.36 -5.56
CA PHE A 64 -3.60 3.81 -5.47
C PHE A 64 -3.43 4.42 -6.85
N ALA A 65 -3.70 5.72 -6.98
CA ALA A 65 -3.54 6.43 -8.24
C ALA A 65 -2.05 6.66 -8.61
N SER A 66 -1.16 6.75 -7.61
CA SER A 66 0.27 7.00 -7.82
C SER A 66 1.12 6.52 -6.65
N TRP A 67 2.42 6.29 -6.90
CA TRP A 67 3.37 5.82 -5.90
C TRP A 67 3.49 6.77 -4.70
N PRO A 68 3.56 8.11 -4.89
CA PRO A 68 3.60 9.05 -3.78
C PRO A 68 2.40 8.94 -2.83
N MET A 69 1.20 8.62 -3.33
CA MET A 69 0.02 8.44 -2.47
C MET A 69 0.14 7.18 -1.60
N LEU A 70 0.59 6.07 -2.19
CA LEU A 70 0.85 4.84 -1.46
C LEU A 70 1.95 5.04 -0.41
N GLU A 71 3.03 5.74 -0.76
CA GLU A 71 4.11 6.06 0.18
C GLU A 71 3.64 6.92 1.35
N ALA A 72 2.84 7.96 1.08
CA ALA A 72 2.30 8.83 2.12
C ALA A 72 1.39 8.05 3.10
N ALA A 73 0.56 7.15 2.57
CA ALA A 73 -0.29 6.29 3.39
C ALA A 73 0.56 5.38 4.30
N LEU A 74 1.55 4.70 3.73
CA LEU A 74 2.44 3.81 4.46
C LEU A 74 3.24 4.55 5.54
N GLN A 75 3.77 5.73 5.20
CA GLN A 75 4.52 6.57 6.12
C GLN A 75 3.64 6.94 7.33
N HIS A 76 2.41 7.39 7.09
CA HIS A 76 1.48 7.76 8.15
C HIS A 76 1.15 6.59 9.08
N ILE A 77 0.91 5.40 8.51
CA ILE A 77 0.64 4.18 9.28
C ILE A 77 1.83 3.80 10.17
N VAL A 78 3.04 3.85 9.61
CA VAL A 78 4.27 3.56 10.36
C VAL A 78 4.45 4.55 11.51
N GLU A 79 4.30 5.85 11.26
CA GLU A 79 4.41 6.88 12.29
C GLU A 79 3.37 6.71 13.40
N ALA A 80 2.12 6.40 13.04
CA ALA A 80 1.06 6.12 14.01
C ALA A 80 1.41 4.90 14.89
N ARG A 81 1.95 3.83 14.28
CA ARG A 81 2.36 2.62 15.00
C ARG A 81 3.53 2.86 15.95
N GLU A 82 4.54 3.62 15.53
CA GLU A 82 5.67 3.95 16.40
C GLU A 82 5.22 4.82 17.58
N ARG A 83 4.29 5.76 17.35
CA ARG A 83 3.70 6.57 18.42
C ARG A 83 2.94 5.72 19.44
N SER A 84 2.17 4.72 18.99
CA SER A 84 1.45 3.80 19.88
C SER A 84 2.35 2.83 20.64
N ARG A 85 3.59 2.61 20.20
CA ARG A 85 4.57 1.74 20.87
C ARG A 85 5.41 2.47 21.92
N ALA A 86 5.49 3.79 21.83
CA ALA A 86 6.30 4.63 22.73
C ALA A 86 5.54 5.14 23.97
N GLY A 87 4.25 4.81 24.10
CA GLY A 87 3.41 5.08 25.27
C GLY A 87 3.04 3.79 25.98
#